data_AF-A0A961CG98-F1
#
_entry.id   AF-A0A961CG98-F1
#
_cell.length_a   1.000
_cell.length_b   1.000
_cell.length_c   1.000
_cell.angle_alpha   90.00
_cell.angle_beta   90.00
_cell.angle_gamma   90.00
#
_symmetry.space_group_name_H-M   'P 1'
#
loop_
_entity.id
_entity.type
_entity.pdbx_description
1 polymer ?
#
loop_
_entity_poly.entity_id
_entity_poly.type
_entity_poly.pdbx_seq_one_letter_code
_entity_poly.pdbx_strand_id
1 'polypeptide(L)'
;MASSKTRLTELGTAAGLLWEPAAPWPDSVEQIDIPGIPAAVWQPVVLEATRPASRDRALLLAALDNGRTFRQQVLQGRVPGQVVWSGGGQNTWMSDIPRDLTVDGVWFIQAKYDSTCVLNTAPATLVDDLLRDEGAGQRPSWYEEVAPRELQAYWRIVRGRAPIDGLPSDVRDLDRDHRLALKHWMRSTEPSVAEHDA
;
A
#
# COMPACT_ATOMS: atom_id res chain seq x y z
N MET A 1 -13.44 9.16 -1.14
CA MET A 1 -13.83 7.92 -0.41
C MET A 1 -12.76 6.87 -0.62
N ALA A 2 -12.22 6.28 0.44
CA ALA A 2 -11.26 5.18 0.34
C ALA A 2 -11.88 3.97 -0.39
N SER A 3 -11.11 3.38 -1.31
CA SER A 3 -11.51 2.17 -2.02
C SER A 3 -11.75 1.01 -1.03
N SER A 4 -12.57 0.02 -1.39
CA SER A 4 -12.81 -1.14 -0.53
C SER A 4 -11.50 -1.86 -0.15
N LYS A 5 -10.52 -1.89 -1.05
CA LYS A 5 -9.19 -2.45 -0.80
C LYS A 5 -8.37 -1.64 0.20
N THR A 6 -8.41 -0.31 0.09
CA THR A 6 -7.75 0.59 1.03
C THR A 6 -8.27 0.38 2.44
N ARG A 7 -9.60 0.29 2.60
CA ARG A 7 -10.20 -0.01 3.91
C ARG A 7 -9.80 -1.39 4.41
N LEU A 8 -9.76 -2.38 3.52
CA LEU A 8 -9.35 -3.74 3.88
C LEU A 8 -7.92 -3.76 4.42
N THR A 9 -6.99 -3.05 3.80
CA THR A 9 -5.61 -3.03 4.27
C THR A 9 -5.45 -2.28 5.58
N GLU A 10 -6.11 -1.13 5.73
CA GLU A 10 -6.06 -0.34 6.97
C GLU A 10 -6.66 -1.11 8.16
N LEU A 11 -7.87 -1.66 7.99
CA LEU A 11 -8.59 -2.38 9.03
C LEU A 11 -8.01 -3.78 9.27
N GLY A 12 -7.47 -4.43 8.25
CA GLY A 12 -6.72 -5.67 8.38
C GLY A 12 -5.44 -5.48 9.21
N THR A 13 -4.69 -4.40 8.96
CA THR A 13 -3.53 -4.05 9.82
C THR A 13 -3.96 -3.75 11.25
N ALA A 14 -5.09 -3.05 11.45
CA ALA A 14 -5.62 -2.82 12.78
C ALA A 14 -5.95 -4.15 13.50
N ALA A 15 -6.64 -5.09 12.85
CA ALA A 15 -6.92 -6.41 13.42
C ALA A 15 -5.64 -7.21 13.73
N GLY A 16 -4.63 -7.10 12.86
CA GLY A 16 -3.36 -7.77 13.02
C GLY A 16 -2.58 -7.35 14.28
N LEU A 17 -2.74 -6.10 14.73
CA LEU A 17 -2.14 -5.59 15.97
C LEU A 17 -2.66 -6.33 17.22
N LEU A 18 -3.85 -6.92 17.18
CA LEU A 18 -4.49 -7.56 18.33
C LEU A 18 -4.36 -9.09 18.29
N TRP A 19 -3.84 -9.63 17.19
CA TRP A 19 -3.64 -11.06 17.06
C TRP A 19 -2.36 -11.50 17.75
N GLU A 20 -2.45 -12.58 18.53
CA GLU A 20 -1.30 -13.28 19.09
C GLU A 20 -1.38 -14.76 18.69
N PRO A 21 -0.31 -15.36 18.14
CA PRO A 21 -0.42 -16.70 17.60
C PRO A 21 -0.29 -17.79 18.66
N ALA A 22 -1.19 -18.76 18.60
CA ALA A 22 -0.90 -20.16 18.90
C ALA A 22 -1.01 -21.08 17.65
N ALA A 23 -1.47 -20.54 16.52
CA ALA A 23 -1.80 -21.25 15.27
C ALA A 23 -1.67 -20.30 14.05
N PRO A 24 -1.73 -20.79 12.79
CA PRO A 24 -1.93 -19.94 11.62
C PRO A 24 -3.12 -18.98 11.77
N TRP A 25 -3.19 -17.94 10.92
CA TRP A 25 -4.33 -17.02 10.91
C TRP A 25 -5.65 -17.81 10.85
N PRO A 26 -6.62 -17.47 11.70
CA PRO A 26 -7.84 -18.24 11.82
C PRO A 26 -8.70 -18.04 10.57
N ASP A 27 -9.56 -19.01 10.28
CA ASP A 27 -10.54 -18.89 9.19
C ASP A 27 -11.56 -17.76 9.46
N SER A 28 -11.65 -17.29 10.71
CA SER A 28 -12.36 -16.07 11.09
C SER A 28 -11.64 -15.33 12.23
N VAL A 29 -11.70 -14.00 12.18
CA VAL A 29 -11.16 -13.10 13.21
C VAL A 29 -12.27 -12.40 14.02
N GLU A 30 -13.52 -12.89 13.94
CA GLU A 30 -14.70 -12.31 14.62
C GLU A 30 -14.51 -12.05 16.12
N GLN A 31 -13.71 -12.88 16.77
CA GLN A 31 -13.39 -12.82 18.19
C GLN A 31 -12.43 -11.69 18.58
N ILE A 32 -11.77 -11.06 17.60
CA ILE A 32 -10.87 -9.94 17.88
C ILE A 32 -11.69 -8.72 18.28
N ASP A 33 -11.32 -8.09 19.39
CA ASP A 33 -11.79 -6.76 19.74
C ASP A 33 -10.68 -5.74 19.44
N ILE A 34 -11.00 -4.71 18.64
CA ILE A 34 -10.04 -3.66 18.30
C ILE A 34 -10.39 -2.43 19.15
N PRO A 35 -9.64 -2.15 20.23
CA PRO A 35 -9.99 -1.07 21.13
C PRO A 35 -9.96 0.26 20.38
N GLY A 36 -11.08 0.99 20.37
CA GLY A 36 -11.21 2.26 19.65
C GLY A 36 -11.77 2.17 18.22
N ILE A 37 -11.99 0.96 17.68
CA ILE A 37 -12.66 0.76 16.38
C ILE A 37 -13.87 -0.18 16.57
N PRO A 38 -15.11 0.33 16.47
CA PRO A 38 -16.30 -0.51 16.64
C PRO A 38 -16.34 -1.70 15.68
N ALA A 39 -16.76 -2.86 16.16
CA ALA A 39 -16.93 -4.08 15.35
C ALA A 39 -17.73 -3.85 14.06
N ALA A 40 -18.81 -3.06 14.13
CA ALA A 40 -19.64 -2.71 12.99
C ALA A 40 -18.90 -1.95 11.87
N VAL A 41 -17.75 -1.33 12.17
CA VAL A 41 -16.92 -0.62 11.19
C VAL A 41 -15.98 -1.58 10.47
N TRP A 42 -15.30 -2.46 11.22
CA TRP A 42 -14.20 -3.26 10.66
C TRP A 42 -14.62 -4.65 10.21
N GLN A 43 -15.55 -5.30 10.92
CA GLN A 43 -15.95 -6.68 10.64
C GLN A 43 -16.52 -6.86 9.22
N PRO A 44 -17.42 -5.99 8.70
CA PRO A 44 -17.99 -6.19 7.37
C PRO A 44 -16.93 -6.18 6.24
N VAL A 45 -15.79 -5.54 6.48
CA VAL A 45 -14.69 -5.44 5.51
C VAL A 45 -13.73 -6.62 5.67
N VAL A 46 -13.32 -6.91 6.90
CA VAL A 46 -12.29 -7.92 7.17
C VAL A 46 -12.82 -9.35 7.06
N LEU A 47 -14.01 -9.64 7.60
CA LEU A 47 -14.56 -11.00 7.64
C LEU A 47 -14.94 -11.53 6.26
N GLU A 48 -15.36 -10.66 5.35
CA GLU A 48 -15.60 -11.08 3.97
C GLU A 48 -14.31 -11.58 3.29
N ALA A 49 -13.17 -10.97 3.65
CA ALA A 49 -11.87 -11.36 3.13
C ALA A 49 -11.22 -12.55 3.86
N THR A 50 -11.73 -12.98 5.03
CA THR A 50 -11.26 -14.21 5.70
C THR A 50 -11.84 -15.48 5.08
N ARG A 51 -12.75 -15.41 4.11
CA ARG A 51 -13.25 -16.60 3.41
C ARG A 51 -12.14 -17.21 2.53
N PRO A 52 -11.94 -18.53 2.52
CA PRO A 52 -10.91 -19.18 1.69
C PRO A 52 -11.00 -18.84 0.20
N ALA A 53 -12.21 -18.68 -0.34
CA ALA A 53 -12.46 -18.34 -1.73
C ALA A 53 -12.43 -16.83 -2.04
N SER A 54 -12.14 -15.97 -1.04
CA SER A 54 -12.11 -14.54 -1.26
C SER A 54 -10.91 -14.13 -2.12
N ARG A 55 -11.18 -13.40 -3.21
CA ARG A 55 -10.13 -12.83 -4.07
C ARG A 55 -9.20 -11.86 -3.33
N ASP A 56 -9.66 -11.29 -2.22
CA ASP A 56 -8.92 -10.30 -1.43
C ASP A 56 -8.22 -10.96 -0.22
N ARG A 57 -8.26 -12.30 -0.10
CA ARG A 57 -7.67 -13.05 1.02
C ARG A 57 -6.17 -12.82 1.16
N ALA A 58 -5.42 -12.87 0.06
CA ALA A 58 -3.97 -12.66 0.09
C ALA A 58 -3.61 -11.26 0.61
N LEU A 59 -4.35 -10.24 0.16
CA LEU A 59 -4.18 -8.86 0.60
C LEU A 59 -4.51 -8.71 2.10
N LEU A 60 -5.56 -9.37 2.58
CA LEU A 60 -5.89 -9.40 4.00
C LEU A 60 -4.79 -10.08 4.82
N LEU A 61 -4.30 -11.25 4.42
CA LEU A 61 -3.27 -11.97 5.16
C LEU A 61 -1.99 -11.15 5.30
N ALA A 62 -1.59 -10.44 4.24
CA ALA A 62 -0.48 -9.50 4.29
C ALA A 62 -0.77 -8.34 5.26
N ALA A 63 -1.95 -7.73 5.19
CA ALA A 63 -2.32 -6.63 6.09
C ALA A 63 -2.30 -7.05 7.58
N LEU A 64 -2.87 -8.22 7.87
CA LEU A 64 -2.86 -8.85 9.20
C LEU A 64 -1.42 -9.11 9.69
N ASP A 65 -0.58 -9.67 8.83
CA ASP A 65 0.82 -9.94 9.16
C ASP A 65 1.61 -8.68 9.49
N ASN A 66 1.37 -7.59 8.77
CA ASN A 66 2.03 -6.32 9.06
C ASN A 66 1.61 -5.74 10.41
N GLY A 67 0.32 -5.81 10.77
CA GLY A 67 -0.13 -5.41 12.10
C GLY A 67 0.56 -6.23 13.20
N ARG A 68 0.67 -7.54 12.99
CA ARG A 68 1.38 -8.44 13.90
C ARG A 68 2.86 -8.09 14.01
N THR A 69 3.54 -7.92 12.89
CA THR A 69 4.96 -7.57 12.83
C THR A 69 5.21 -6.22 13.51
N PHE A 70 4.35 -5.24 13.28
CA PHE A 70 4.41 -3.95 13.99
C PHE A 70 4.30 -4.13 15.50
N ARG A 71 3.32 -4.91 15.97
CA ARG A 71 3.19 -5.21 17.40
C ARG A 71 4.45 -5.87 17.96
N GLN A 72 5.02 -6.85 17.25
CA GLN A 72 6.19 -7.57 17.72
C GLN A 72 7.46 -6.70 17.74
N GLN A 73 7.71 -5.96 16.66
CA GLN A 73 8.97 -5.24 16.46
C GLN A 73 8.95 -3.83 17.07
N VAL A 74 7.81 -3.14 17.00
CA VAL A 74 7.69 -1.73 17.44
C VAL A 74 7.10 -1.65 18.85
N LEU A 75 6.05 -2.42 19.12
CA LEU A 75 5.42 -2.44 20.45
C LEU A 75 6.03 -3.49 21.39
N GLN A 76 7.05 -4.22 20.94
CA GLN A 76 7.74 -5.26 21.71
C GLN A 76 6.78 -6.31 22.28
N GLY A 77 5.78 -6.70 21.48
CA GLY A 77 4.75 -7.68 21.84
C GLY A 77 3.60 -7.12 22.69
N ARG A 78 3.66 -5.87 23.14
CA ARG A 78 2.57 -5.24 23.90
C ARG A 78 1.30 -5.12 23.05
N VAL A 79 0.16 -5.52 23.61
CA VAL A 79 -1.15 -5.27 23.00
C VAL A 79 -1.48 -3.79 23.13
N PRO A 80 -1.88 -3.10 22.03
CA PRO A 80 -2.39 -1.73 22.10
C PRO A 80 -3.57 -1.56 23.06
N GLY A 81 -3.59 -0.46 23.80
CA GLY A 81 -4.75 -0.06 24.60
C GLY A 81 -5.78 0.73 23.80
N GLN A 82 -5.36 1.40 22.72
CA GLN A 82 -6.23 2.14 21.83
C GLN A 82 -5.70 2.16 20.40
N VAL A 83 -6.60 1.97 19.43
CA VAL A 83 -6.36 2.12 17.99
C VAL A 83 -7.42 3.07 17.44
N VAL A 84 -6.98 4.14 16.77
CA VAL A 84 -7.87 5.08 16.08
C VAL A 84 -7.67 4.92 14.59
N TRP A 85 -8.74 4.63 13.86
CA TRP A 85 -8.74 4.62 12.41
C TRP A 85 -9.24 5.96 11.88
N SER A 86 -8.41 6.64 11.07
CA SER A 86 -8.75 7.94 10.49
C SER A 86 -9.90 7.83 9.48
N GLY A 87 -10.13 6.66 8.88
CA GLY A 87 -11.18 6.47 7.90
C GLY A 87 -10.94 7.21 6.58
N GLY A 88 -11.65 6.81 5.53
CA GLY A 88 -11.58 7.46 4.21
C GLY A 88 -12.24 8.85 4.14
N GLY A 89 -12.45 9.53 5.27
CA GLY A 89 -13.26 10.73 5.39
C GLY A 89 -13.07 11.58 6.66
N GLN A 90 -12.25 11.20 7.66
CA GLN A 90 -11.83 12.21 8.64
C GLN A 90 -10.76 13.08 7.99
N ASN A 91 -11.26 14.22 7.53
CA ASN A 91 -10.53 15.36 7.08
C ASN A 91 -9.28 15.59 7.97
N THR A 92 -8.12 15.50 7.34
CA THR A 92 -6.74 15.68 7.82
C THR A 92 -6.47 17.05 8.48
N TRP A 93 -7.48 17.89 8.67
CA TRP A 93 -7.34 19.30 9.04
C TRP A 93 -6.91 19.55 10.50
N MET A 94 -6.77 18.50 11.32
CA MET A 94 -6.21 18.61 12.67
C MET A 94 -4.84 17.93 12.82
N SER A 95 -4.30 17.33 11.76
CA SER A 95 -3.02 16.64 11.81
C SER A 95 -2.29 16.74 10.48
N ASP A 96 -1.19 17.47 10.47
CA ASP A 96 -0.29 17.60 9.32
C ASP A 96 0.38 16.26 8.93
N ILE A 97 0.26 15.23 9.77
CA ILE A 97 0.88 13.93 9.55
C ILE A 97 -0.13 12.98 8.89
N PRO A 98 0.12 12.53 7.65
CA PRO A 98 -0.75 11.57 6.98
C PRO A 98 -0.65 10.23 7.70
N ARG A 99 -1.79 9.73 8.20
CA ARG A 99 -1.87 8.47 8.93
C ARG A 99 -3.22 7.79 8.69
N ASP A 100 -3.18 6.48 8.54
CA ASP A 100 -4.38 5.67 8.41
C ASP A 100 -4.82 5.13 9.79
N LEU A 101 -3.85 4.76 10.65
CA LEU A 101 -4.07 4.36 12.04
C LEU A 101 -3.22 5.18 13.01
N THR A 102 -3.76 5.42 14.20
CA THR A 102 -3.02 5.88 15.38
C THR A 102 -3.08 4.81 16.47
N VAL A 103 -1.94 4.43 17.04
CA VAL A 103 -1.86 3.43 18.11
C VAL A 103 -1.37 4.10 19.39
N ASP A 104 -2.18 3.99 20.45
CA ASP A 104 -1.96 4.56 21.78
C ASP A 104 -1.63 6.07 21.78
N GLY A 105 -2.08 6.80 20.77
CA GLY A 105 -1.79 8.23 20.60
C GLY A 105 -0.34 8.58 20.24
N VAL A 106 0.52 7.58 20.08
CA VAL A 106 1.98 7.78 19.89
C VAL A 106 2.44 7.35 18.50
N TRP A 107 1.93 6.20 18.02
CA TRP A 107 2.41 5.62 16.77
C TRP A 107 1.45 5.92 15.63
N PHE A 108 2.00 6.29 14.47
CA PHE A 108 1.23 6.49 13.25
C PHE A 108 1.60 5.42 12.22
N ILE A 109 0.58 4.78 11.64
CA ILE A 109 0.74 3.75 10.61
C ILE A 109 0.08 4.24 9.32
N GLN A 110 0.82 4.19 8.22
CA GLN A 110 0.29 4.33 6.87
C GLN A 110 0.24 2.96 6.19
N ALA A 111 -0.97 2.46 5.96
CA ALA A 111 -1.25 1.12 5.43
C ALA A 111 -1.37 1.16 3.89
N LYS A 112 -0.28 1.52 3.20
CA LYS A 112 -0.24 1.68 1.74
C LYS A 112 0.29 0.44 1.02
N TYR A 113 -0.49 -0.65 1.01
CA TYR A 113 -0.03 -1.95 0.51
C TYR A 113 -0.37 -2.25 -0.96
N ASP A 114 -1.49 -1.74 -1.48
CA ASP A 114 -1.87 -1.87 -2.90
C ASP A 114 -1.76 -0.52 -3.64
N SER A 115 -0.97 0.40 -3.09
CA SER A 115 -0.71 1.68 -3.75
C SER A 115 0.29 1.44 -4.89
N THR A 116 -0.23 1.41 -6.11
CA THR A 116 0.58 1.46 -7.33
C THR A 116 1.09 2.88 -7.64
N CYS A 117 0.93 3.82 -6.70
CA CYS A 117 1.45 5.17 -6.85
C CYS A 117 2.96 5.15 -6.65
N VAL A 118 3.69 4.91 -7.73
CA VAL A 118 5.15 5.08 -7.83
C VAL A 118 5.51 6.54 -8.14
N LEU A 119 4.51 7.38 -8.42
CA LEU A 119 4.69 8.80 -8.69
C LEU A 119 4.94 9.55 -7.39
N ASN A 120 6.22 9.77 -7.07
CA ASN A 120 6.62 10.73 -6.06
C ASN A 120 6.57 12.15 -6.66
N THR A 121 5.38 12.73 -6.77
CA THR A 121 5.21 14.12 -7.22
C THR A 121 5.53 15.15 -6.12
N ALA A 122 5.71 14.69 -4.88
CA ALA A 122 5.89 15.55 -3.71
C ALA A 122 7.09 16.51 -3.80
N PRO A 123 8.25 16.15 -4.38
CA PRO A 123 9.37 17.07 -4.52
C PRO A 123 9.06 18.25 -5.45
N ALA A 124 8.42 18.00 -6.59
CA ALA A 124 8.00 19.04 -7.51
C ALA A 124 6.99 20.01 -6.86
N THR A 125 6.07 19.50 -6.03
CA THR A 125 5.13 20.36 -5.28
C THR A 125 5.83 21.27 -4.28
N LEU A 126 6.92 20.82 -3.66
CA LEU A 126 7.70 21.63 -2.73
C LEU A 126 8.52 22.70 -3.45
N VAL A 127 9.21 22.31 -4.53
CA VAL A 127 10.19 23.16 -5.20
C VAL A 127 9.56 24.09 -6.23
N ASP A 128 8.70 23.57 -7.09
CA ASP A 128 8.14 24.32 -8.21
C ASP A 128 6.89 25.09 -7.80
N ASP A 129 6.02 24.43 -7.01
CA ASP A 129 4.74 25.02 -6.60
C ASP A 129 4.83 25.78 -5.27
N LEU A 130 5.95 25.70 -4.54
CA LEU A 130 6.11 26.29 -3.21
C LEU A 130 4.97 25.90 -2.25
N LEU A 131 4.53 24.63 -2.31
CA LEU A 131 3.38 24.09 -1.55
C LEU A 131 2.03 24.69 -1.94
N ARG A 132 1.92 25.38 -3.07
CA ARG A 132 0.63 25.81 -3.61
C ARG A 132 -0.13 24.60 -4.17
N ASP A 133 -1.37 24.45 -3.75
CA ASP A 133 -2.26 23.40 -4.22
C ASP A 133 -2.88 23.81 -5.57
N GLU A 134 -2.07 23.81 -6.64
CA GLU A 134 -2.53 24.13 -8.01
C GLU A 134 -3.16 22.92 -8.72
N GLY A 135 -3.40 21.83 -8.00
CA GLY A 135 -4.00 20.61 -8.52
C GLY A 135 -3.02 19.67 -9.23
N ALA A 136 -3.43 18.42 -9.35
CA ALA A 136 -2.66 17.34 -9.98
C ALA A 136 -2.73 17.43 -11.52
N GLY A 137 -2.05 18.43 -12.10
CA GLY A 137 -1.76 18.44 -13.54
C GLY A 137 -0.92 17.22 -13.96
N GLN A 138 -0.76 16.98 -15.27
CA GLN A 138 0.21 16.01 -15.79
C GLN A 138 1.62 16.50 -15.43
N ARG A 139 2.15 16.01 -14.30
CA ARG A 139 3.50 16.32 -13.85
C ARG A 139 4.46 15.24 -14.33
N PRO A 140 5.67 15.61 -14.78
CA PRO A 140 6.71 14.62 -15.09
C PRO A 140 7.04 13.82 -13.83
N SER A 141 7.45 12.56 -14.00
CA SER A 141 7.89 11.75 -12.87
C SER A 141 9.17 12.35 -12.32
N TRP A 142 9.23 12.66 -11.02
CA TRP A 142 10.47 13.16 -10.41
C TRP A 142 11.65 12.20 -10.63
N TYR A 143 11.38 10.89 -10.68
CA TYR A 143 12.41 9.89 -10.98
C TYR A 143 12.93 9.96 -12.43
N GLU A 144 12.07 10.33 -13.39
CA GLU A 144 12.50 10.61 -14.78
C GLU A 144 13.46 11.81 -14.82
N GLU A 145 13.28 12.78 -13.92
CA GLU A 145 14.09 13.99 -13.84
C GLU A 145 15.44 13.77 -13.12
N VAL A 146 15.42 13.19 -11.92
CA VAL A 146 16.62 13.11 -11.08
C VAL A 146 17.49 11.89 -11.32
N ALA A 147 16.93 10.83 -11.88
CA ALA A 147 17.62 9.55 -12.07
C ALA A 147 17.45 9.00 -13.51
N PRO A 148 17.69 9.81 -14.56
CA PRO A 148 17.44 9.38 -15.94
C PRO A 148 18.34 8.20 -16.37
N ARG A 149 19.54 8.07 -15.79
CA ARG A 149 20.48 6.98 -16.10
C ARG A 149 20.03 5.66 -15.50
N GLU A 150 19.58 5.70 -14.24
CA GLU A 150 19.07 4.56 -13.49
C GLU A 150 17.75 4.09 -14.09
N LEU A 151 16.86 5.03 -14.44
CA LEU A 151 15.62 4.72 -15.14
C LEU A 151 15.89 4.04 -16.49
N GLN A 152 16.82 4.56 -17.29
CA GLN A 152 17.22 3.93 -18.55
C GLN A 152 17.90 2.56 -18.34
N ALA A 153 18.63 2.36 -17.22
CA ALA A 153 19.21 1.08 -16.87
C ALA A 153 18.15 0.04 -16.49
N TYR A 154 17.19 0.43 -15.67
CA TYR A 154 16.02 -0.39 -15.33
C TYR A 154 15.23 -0.74 -16.59
N TRP A 155 14.98 0.24 -17.46
CA TRP A 155 14.29 0.01 -18.73
C TRP A 155 14.98 -1.04 -19.60
N ARG A 156 16.31 -1.02 -19.70
CA ARG A 156 17.06 -2.05 -20.45
C ARG A 156 16.79 -3.47 -19.92
N ILE A 157 16.64 -3.62 -18.61
CA ILE A 157 16.33 -4.92 -17.98
C ILE A 157 14.89 -5.33 -18.30
N VAL A 158 13.92 -4.41 -18.10
CA VAL A 158 12.50 -4.67 -18.39
C VAL A 158 12.31 -5.04 -19.86
N ARG A 159 12.86 -4.24 -20.78
CA ARG A 159 12.80 -4.49 -22.23
C ARG A 159 13.41 -5.83 -22.61
N GLY A 160 14.51 -6.23 -21.97
CA GLY A 160 15.15 -7.53 -22.22
C GLY A 160 14.36 -8.75 -21.74
N ARG A 161 13.37 -8.54 -20.86
CA ARG A 161 12.52 -9.61 -20.30
C ARG A 161 11.11 -9.61 -20.87
N ALA A 162 10.59 -8.46 -21.26
CA ALA A 162 9.24 -8.32 -21.79
C ALA A 162 9.14 -9.00 -23.16
N PRO A 163 8.23 -9.98 -23.34
CA PRO A 163 7.97 -10.62 -24.63
C PRO A 163 7.06 -9.73 -25.49
N ILE A 164 7.43 -8.46 -25.66
CA ILE A 164 6.65 -7.44 -26.38
C ILE A 164 7.54 -6.90 -27.51
N ASP A 165 7.06 -7.06 -28.74
CA ASP A 165 7.75 -6.55 -29.92
C ASP A 165 7.60 -5.03 -30.04
N GLY A 166 8.57 -4.39 -30.69
CA GLY A 166 8.51 -2.95 -31.00
C GLY A 166 8.83 -2.00 -29.85
N LEU A 167 9.21 -2.51 -28.67
CA LEU A 167 9.58 -1.66 -27.54
C LEU A 167 10.81 -0.78 -27.87
N PRO A 168 10.75 0.55 -27.63
CA PRO A 168 11.81 1.46 -28.00
C PRO A 168 13.08 1.25 -27.15
N SER A 169 14.21 1.68 -27.71
CA SER A 169 15.49 1.53 -27.02
C SER A 169 15.67 2.52 -25.86
N ASP A 170 15.10 3.71 -25.98
CA ASP A 170 15.07 4.77 -24.97
C ASP A 170 13.74 4.72 -24.21
N VAL A 171 13.79 4.84 -22.88
CA VAL A 171 12.60 4.84 -22.01
C VAL A 171 11.69 6.03 -22.28
N ARG A 172 12.24 7.15 -22.77
CA ARG A 172 11.50 8.38 -23.06
C ARG A 172 10.61 8.28 -24.29
N ASP A 173 10.90 7.32 -25.16
CA ASP A 173 10.12 7.05 -26.37
C ASP A 173 8.91 6.14 -26.10
N LEU A 174 8.68 5.73 -24.84
CA LEU A 174 7.51 4.93 -24.45
C LEU A 174 6.22 5.76 -24.57
N ASP A 175 5.48 5.48 -25.64
CA ASP A 175 4.11 5.98 -25.80
C ASP A 175 3.09 5.23 -24.93
N ARG A 176 1.82 5.59 -25.12
CA ARG A 176 0.69 5.03 -24.39
C ARG A 176 0.49 3.53 -24.65
N ASP A 177 0.68 3.08 -25.89
CA ASP A 177 0.38 1.70 -26.28
C ASP A 177 1.43 0.75 -25.75
N HIS A 178 2.71 1.14 -25.80
CA HIS A 178 3.79 0.42 -25.13
C HIS A 178 3.52 0.28 -23.62
N ARG A 179 3.11 1.38 -22.95
CA ARG A 179 2.81 1.38 -21.51
C ARG A 179 1.63 0.46 -21.17
N LEU A 180 0.60 0.40 -22.01
CA LEU A 180 -0.54 -0.50 -21.82
C LEU A 180 -0.14 -1.97 -21.99
N ALA A 181 0.64 -2.29 -23.01
CA ALA A 181 1.16 -3.64 -23.24
C ALA A 181 2.05 -4.10 -22.07
N LEU A 182 2.98 -3.26 -21.62
CA LEU A 182 3.83 -3.52 -20.46
C LEU A 182 3.00 -3.74 -19.20
N LYS A 183 2.00 -2.89 -18.94
CA LYS A 183 1.11 -3.02 -17.79
C LYS A 183 0.35 -4.35 -17.80
N HIS A 184 -0.10 -4.80 -18.98
CA HIS A 184 -0.80 -6.08 -19.10
C HIS A 184 0.16 -7.25 -18.80
N TRP A 185 1.33 -7.26 -19.42
CA TRP A 185 2.35 -8.29 -19.21
C TRP A 185 2.83 -8.38 -17.75
N MET A 186 3.13 -7.24 -17.12
CA MET A 186 3.58 -7.20 -15.72
C MET A 186 2.50 -7.73 -14.77
N ARG A 187 1.22 -7.48 -15.05
CA ARG A 187 0.11 -8.02 -14.24
C ARG A 187 -0.08 -9.53 -14.39
N SER A 188 0.34 -10.10 -15.51
CA SER A 188 0.30 -11.55 -15.74
C SER A 188 1.55 -12.28 -15.27
N THR A 189 2.56 -11.55 -14.78
CA THR A 189 3.83 -12.11 -14.32
C THR A 189 3.82 -12.15 -12.79
N GLU A 190 3.97 -13.35 -12.20
CA GLU A 190 4.18 -13.45 -10.76
C GLU A 190 5.59 -12.94 -10.41
N PRO A 191 5.75 -12.06 -9.39
CA PRO A 191 7.06 -11.67 -8.88
C PRO A 191 7.85 -12.92 -8.50
N SER A 192 9.11 -12.99 -8.93
CA SER A 192 9.93 -14.15 -8.57
C SER A 192 10.38 -14.06 -7.12
N VAL A 193 10.58 -15.20 -6.44
CA VAL A 193 11.05 -15.26 -5.04
C VAL A 193 12.33 -14.44 -4.81
N ALA A 194 13.18 -14.30 -5.83
CA ALA A 194 14.42 -13.50 -5.77
C ALA A 194 14.19 -11.98 -5.63
N GLU A 195 12.98 -11.47 -5.89
CA GLU A 195 12.62 -10.06 -5.72
C GLU A 195 12.17 -9.73 -4.29
N HIS A 196 11.95 -10.74 -3.43
CA HIS A 196 11.63 -10.52 -2.00
C HIS A 196 12.86 -10.39 -1.10
N ASP A 197 14.03 -10.85 -1.56
CA ASP A 197 15.26 -10.92 -0.75
C ASP A 197 16.29 -9.81 -1.08
N ALA A 198 15.93 -8.85 -1.95
CA ALA A 198 16.77 -7.71 -2.37
C ALA A 198 16.27 -6.40 -1.77
#